data_AF-A0A2H6HVK9-F1
#
_entry.id   AF-A0A2H6HVK9-F1
#
_cell.length_a   1.000
_cell.length_b   1.000
_cell.length_c   1.000
_cell.angle_alpha   90.00
_cell.angle_beta   90.00
_cell.angle_gamma   90.00
#
_symmetry.space_group_name_H-M   'P 1'
#
loop_
_entity.id
_entity.type
_entity.pdbx_description
1 polymer ?
#
loop_
_entity_poly.entity_id
_entity_poly.type
_entity_poly.pdbx_seq_one_letter_code
_entity_poly.pdbx_strand_id
1 'polypeptide(L)'
;MTRQRILRIVLLITGLMTLAWFAVGANNAGITFDHPFHVTDAEMACEGCHVGIMDTQIGDRVVMPDHSVCEMCHDVEDDGECATCHEGEAVAMPARFIGDQYTNYSHSSHQEFNCDECHGSVATSDPVFPESETCLTCHEHLEATPNTHRLASWHSDHGMDAMMSESECAVCHTQSSCDECHQGENVLANAPHPPEWRFSHGLETMYGQECLTCHETRDECITCHRAVVPTPHDLGPNFANTVNGGAHVDEAKGFILACLSCHDIENDDPTCARCHD
;
A
#
# COMPACT_ATOMS: atom_id res chain seq x y z
N MET A 1 46.25 33.58 18.27
CA MET A 1 44.99 32.79 18.25
C MET A 1 45.33 31.37 18.68
N THR A 2 44.69 30.81 19.71
CA THR A 2 45.10 29.49 20.27
C THR A 2 44.81 28.35 19.30
N ARG A 3 45.67 27.33 19.26
CA ARG A 3 45.61 26.18 18.33
C ARG A 3 44.23 25.49 18.32
N GLN A 4 43.53 25.51 19.45
CA GLN A 4 42.15 24.99 19.59
C GLN A 4 41.08 25.83 18.86
N ARG A 5 41.27 27.14 18.72
CA ARG A 5 40.36 28.00 17.96
C ARG A 5 40.48 27.77 16.45
N ILE A 6 41.70 27.51 15.97
CA ILE A 6 41.95 27.18 14.55
C ILE A 6 41.32 25.82 14.22
N LEU A 7 41.49 24.81 15.09
CA LEU A 7 40.91 23.47 14.86
C LEU A 7 39.37 23.48 14.80
N ARG A 8 38.72 24.28 15.66
CA ARG A 8 37.25 24.42 15.65
C ARG A 8 36.73 25.13 14.41
N ILE A 9 37.45 26.14 13.92
CA ILE A 9 37.09 26.87 12.69
C ILE A 9 37.26 25.95 11.47
N VAL A 10 38.34 25.17 11.40
CA VAL A 10 38.56 24.23 10.30
C VAL A 10 37.48 23.13 10.29
N LEU A 11 37.13 22.55 11.43
CA LEU A 11 36.07 21.54 11.54
C LEU A 11 34.69 22.08 11.16
N LEU A 12 34.38 23.33 11.51
CA LEU A 12 33.13 23.99 11.11
C LEU A 12 33.08 24.26 9.60
N ILE A 13 34.18 24.68 9.00
CA ILE A 13 34.25 24.95 7.55
C ILE A 13 34.18 23.65 6.73
N THR A 14 34.84 22.58 7.18
CA THR A 14 34.75 21.26 6.51
C THR A 14 33.37 20.63 6.67
N GLY A 15 32.71 20.78 7.84
CA GLY A 15 31.35 20.29 8.07
C GLY A 15 30.29 21.04 7.25
N LEU A 16 30.47 22.36 7.05
CA LEU A 16 29.59 23.18 6.20
C LEU A 16 29.75 22.86 4.71
N MET A 17 30.96 22.55 4.24
CA MET A 17 31.17 22.16 2.83
C MET A 17 30.59 20.79 2.49
N THR A 18 30.53 19.84 3.44
CA THR A 18 29.89 18.53 3.21
C THR A 18 28.36 18.59 3.18
N LEU A 19 27.75 19.57 3.86
CA LEU A 19 26.29 19.77 3.86
C LEU A 19 25.77 20.40 2.56
N ALA A 20 26.60 21.14 1.83
CA ALA A 20 26.22 21.80 0.59
C ALA A 20 26.21 20.87 -0.65
N TRP A 21 26.77 19.66 -0.57
CA TRP A 21 26.79 18.69 -1.68
C TRP A 21 25.61 17.72 -1.67
N PHE A 22 24.81 17.67 -0.60
CA PHE A 22 23.62 16.82 -0.51
C PHE A 22 22.31 17.55 -0.83
N ALA A 23 22.36 18.73 -1.45
CA ALA A 23 21.22 19.26 -2.18
C ALA A 23 21.06 18.44 -3.47
N VAL A 24 20.47 17.25 -3.32
CA VAL A 24 19.91 16.47 -4.41
C VAL A 24 19.02 17.41 -5.22
N GLY A 25 19.46 17.78 -6.42
CA GLY A 25 18.61 18.45 -7.39
C GLY A 25 17.41 17.54 -7.65
N ALA A 26 16.20 18.00 -7.33
CA ALA A 26 15.01 17.38 -7.86
C ALA A 26 15.09 17.52 -9.38
N ASN A 27 15.23 16.39 -10.08
CA ASN A 27 15.17 16.35 -11.53
C ASN A 27 13.73 16.73 -11.95
N ASN A 28 13.49 18.01 -12.20
CA ASN A 28 12.23 18.49 -12.77
C ASN A 28 12.25 18.23 -14.29
N ALA A 29 12.23 16.95 -14.66
CA ALA A 29 12.02 16.55 -16.05
C ALA A 29 10.52 16.61 -16.35
N GLY A 30 10.11 17.49 -17.26
CA GLY A 30 8.71 17.70 -17.64
C GLY A 30 8.57 18.04 -19.12
N ILE A 31 7.39 17.82 -19.68
CA ILE A 31 7.04 18.36 -21.00
C ILE A 31 6.30 19.67 -20.77
N THR A 32 6.67 20.70 -21.52
CA THR A 32 5.95 21.97 -21.56
C THR A 32 4.79 21.81 -22.53
N PHE A 33 3.58 21.84 -21.99
CA PHE A 33 2.35 21.65 -22.75
C PHE A 33 1.27 22.62 -22.24
N ASP A 34 0.57 23.26 -23.17
CA ASP A 34 -0.47 24.25 -22.88
C ASP A 34 -1.83 23.69 -23.35
N HIS A 35 -2.61 23.12 -22.42
CA HIS A 35 -3.94 22.58 -22.72
C HIS A 35 -4.90 23.63 -23.29
N PRO A 36 -5.03 24.84 -22.69
CA PRO A 36 -5.85 25.91 -23.26
C PRO A 36 -5.56 26.18 -24.72
N PHE A 37 -4.30 26.43 -25.10
CA PHE A 37 -3.94 26.71 -26.49
C PHE A 37 -4.39 25.61 -27.45
N HIS A 38 -4.15 24.33 -27.11
CA HIS A 38 -4.50 23.23 -27.99
C HIS A 38 -6.02 23.07 -28.14
N VAL A 39 -6.78 23.27 -27.07
CA VAL A 39 -8.25 23.11 -27.09
C VAL A 39 -8.93 24.34 -27.71
N THR A 40 -8.46 25.55 -27.40
CA THR A 40 -9.14 26.80 -27.81
C THR A 40 -8.62 27.38 -29.12
N ASP A 41 -7.31 27.57 -29.24
CA ASP A 41 -6.72 28.28 -30.38
C ASP A 41 -6.42 27.32 -31.54
N ALA A 42 -6.02 26.09 -31.23
CA ALA A 42 -5.86 25.03 -32.23
C ALA A 42 -7.15 24.23 -32.49
N GLU A 43 -8.24 24.52 -31.77
CA GLU A 43 -9.56 23.90 -31.93
C GLU A 43 -9.55 22.35 -31.90
N MET A 44 -8.65 21.76 -31.10
CA MET A 44 -8.52 20.31 -31.01
C MET A 44 -9.61 19.68 -30.14
N ALA A 45 -10.17 18.57 -30.61
CA ALA A 45 -11.05 17.73 -29.81
C ALA A 45 -10.25 16.92 -28.77
N CYS A 46 -10.87 16.63 -27.63
CA CYS A 46 -10.25 15.91 -26.51
C CYS A 46 -9.69 14.54 -26.92
N GLU A 47 -10.45 13.80 -27.72
CA GLU A 47 -10.11 12.45 -28.21
C GLU A 47 -9.00 12.46 -29.26
N GLY A 48 -8.68 13.64 -29.82
CA GLY A 48 -7.54 13.82 -30.71
C GLY A 48 -6.21 13.55 -30.00
N CYS A 49 -6.16 13.82 -28.68
CA CYS A 49 -5.00 13.52 -27.85
C CYS A 49 -5.24 12.30 -26.95
N HIS A 50 -6.40 12.23 -26.28
CA HIS A 50 -6.77 11.13 -25.39
C HIS A 50 -7.38 9.95 -26.16
N VAL A 51 -6.59 9.36 -27.05
CA VAL A 51 -7.04 8.30 -27.95
C VAL A 51 -7.47 7.06 -27.15
N GLY A 52 -8.70 6.58 -27.39
CA GLY A 52 -9.25 5.37 -26.76
C GLY A 52 -9.70 5.55 -25.31
N ILE A 53 -9.66 6.77 -24.75
CA ILE A 53 -10.02 7.02 -23.35
C ILE A 53 -11.44 6.57 -23.02
N MET A 54 -12.38 6.78 -23.95
CA MET A 54 -13.81 6.47 -23.77
C MET A 54 -14.13 4.97 -23.73
N ASP A 55 -13.17 4.12 -24.11
CA ASP A 55 -13.30 2.67 -24.08
C ASP A 55 -12.69 2.04 -22.81
N THR A 56 -12.03 2.85 -21.97
CA THR A 56 -11.41 2.37 -20.73
C THR A 56 -12.46 1.95 -19.69
N GLN A 57 -12.22 0.78 -19.11
CA GLN A 57 -13.07 0.12 -18.12
C GLN A 57 -12.34 -0.06 -16.78
N ILE A 58 -13.09 -0.53 -15.78
CA ILE A 58 -12.53 -0.97 -14.49
C ILE A 58 -11.46 -2.05 -14.74
N GLY A 59 -10.28 -1.81 -14.18
CA GLY A 59 -9.08 -2.64 -14.29
C GLY A 59 -8.12 -2.20 -15.41
N ASP A 60 -8.55 -1.33 -16.31
CA ASP A 60 -7.68 -0.80 -17.36
C ASP A 60 -6.71 0.24 -16.79
N ARG A 61 -5.49 0.26 -17.32
CA ARG A 61 -4.55 1.36 -17.05
C ARG A 61 -4.89 2.53 -17.95
N VAL A 62 -5.22 3.67 -17.35
CA VAL A 62 -5.29 4.93 -18.09
C VAL A 62 -3.88 5.45 -18.31
N VAL A 63 -3.48 5.53 -19.58
CA VAL A 63 -2.17 6.04 -19.98
C VAL A 63 -2.37 7.41 -20.58
N MET A 64 -1.56 8.38 -20.15
CA MET A 64 -1.53 9.70 -20.78
C MET A 64 -1.06 9.59 -22.24
N PRO A 65 -1.41 10.55 -23.11
CA PRO A 65 -0.91 10.57 -24.47
C PRO A 65 0.62 10.44 -24.50
N ASP A 66 1.11 9.49 -25.31
CA ASP A 66 2.53 9.27 -25.48
C ASP A 66 3.09 10.10 -26.66
N HIS A 67 4.39 9.95 -26.91
CA HIS A 67 5.09 10.70 -27.97
C HIS A 67 4.43 10.54 -29.35
N SER A 68 3.87 9.37 -29.64
CA SER A 68 3.26 9.09 -30.95
C SER A 68 2.04 9.96 -31.23
N VAL A 69 1.32 10.40 -30.17
CA VAL A 69 0.18 11.31 -30.32
C VAL A 69 0.64 12.69 -30.78
N CYS A 70 1.75 13.19 -30.23
CA CYS A 70 2.34 14.46 -30.61
C CYS A 70 2.86 14.41 -32.07
N GLU A 71 3.51 13.30 -32.45
CA GLU A 71 4.02 13.04 -33.80
C GLU A 71 2.93 12.99 -34.88
N MET A 72 1.65 12.81 -34.51
CA MET A 72 0.55 12.84 -35.48
C MET A 72 0.36 14.22 -36.12
N CYS A 73 0.80 15.29 -35.47
CA CYS A 73 0.61 16.68 -35.93
C CYS A 73 1.90 17.49 -35.93
N HIS A 74 2.80 17.26 -34.97
CA HIS A 74 4.10 17.90 -34.92
C HIS A 74 5.14 17.03 -35.59
N ASP A 75 5.97 17.63 -36.44
CA ASP A 75 7.12 16.96 -37.04
C ASP A 75 8.23 16.85 -36.01
N VAL A 76 8.52 15.62 -35.57
CA VAL A 76 9.49 15.31 -34.51
C VAL A 76 10.67 14.48 -35.05
N GLU A 77 10.99 14.65 -36.33
CA GLU A 77 12.09 13.93 -36.99
C GLU A 77 13.51 14.44 -36.62
N ASP A 78 13.62 15.59 -35.94
CA ASP A 78 14.90 16.19 -35.54
C ASP A 78 15.27 15.88 -34.08
N ASP A 79 16.19 14.92 -33.91
CA ASP A 79 16.78 14.55 -32.61
C ASP A 79 17.55 15.70 -31.91
N GLY A 80 17.73 16.85 -32.56
CA GLY A 80 18.43 18.02 -32.04
C GLY A 80 17.56 19.04 -31.30
N GLU A 81 16.23 19.01 -31.50
CA GLU A 81 15.30 20.04 -30.97
C GLU A 81 14.40 19.52 -29.84
N CYS A 82 14.82 18.48 -29.11
CA CYS A 82 14.03 17.89 -28.02
C CYS A 82 13.60 18.90 -26.95
N ALA A 83 14.43 19.93 -26.74
CA ALA A 83 14.18 21.00 -25.76
C ALA A 83 13.00 21.92 -26.11
N THR A 84 12.43 21.79 -27.30
CA THR A 84 11.20 22.51 -27.70
C THR A 84 10.00 22.07 -26.85
N CYS A 85 9.96 20.80 -26.45
CA CYS A 85 8.89 20.23 -25.62
C CYS A 85 9.42 19.73 -24.28
N HIS A 86 10.62 19.15 -24.21
CA HIS A 86 11.18 18.59 -22.99
C HIS A 86 12.00 19.60 -22.20
N GLU A 87 11.61 19.85 -20.95
CA GLU A 87 12.36 20.63 -19.97
C GLU A 87 13.14 19.72 -18.99
N GLY A 88 14.30 20.21 -18.54
CA GLY A 88 15.15 19.56 -17.55
C GLY A 88 16.33 18.75 -18.13
N GLU A 89 17.20 18.27 -17.25
CA GLU A 89 18.42 17.53 -17.62
C GLU A 89 18.15 16.07 -18.06
N ALA A 90 16.94 15.54 -17.83
CA ALA A 90 16.55 14.21 -18.29
C ALA A 90 15.59 14.32 -19.48
N VAL A 91 16.13 14.15 -20.68
CA VAL A 91 15.38 14.18 -21.95
C VAL A 91 14.48 12.95 -22.14
N ALA A 92 14.72 11.88 -21.38
CA ALA A 92 13.88 10.68 -21.35
C ALA A 92 13.02 10.67 -20.09
N MET A 93 11.72 10.93 -20.26
CA MET A 93 10.74 10.77 -19.18
C MET A 93 10.11 9.37 -19.26
N PRO A 94 9.96 8.65 -18.13
CA PRO A 94 9.12 7.48 -18.10
C PRO A 94 7.68 7.89 -18.42
N ALA A 95 6.92 7.02 -19.09
CA ALA A 95 5.50 7.23 -19.33
C ALA A 95 4.81 7.63 -18.01
N ARG A 96 4.08 8.75 -18.04
CA ARG A 96 3.29 9.19 -16.89
C ARG A 96 2.07 8.30 -16.81
N PHE A 97 2.17 7.25 -16.02
CA PHE A 97 1.01 6.47 -15.63
C PHE A 97 0.21 7.28 -14.61
N ILE A 98 -1.08 7.42 -14.87
CA ILE A 98 -2.01 7.71 -13.80
C ILE A 98 -1.97 6.47 -12.90
N GLY A 99 -1.57 6.65 -11.64
CA GLY A 99 -1.35 5.53 -10.72
C GLY A 99 -2.60 4.68 -10.50
N ASP A 100 -2.43 3.56 -9.80
CA ASP A 100 -3.48 2.55 -9.64
C ASP A 100 -4.76 3.07 -8.97
N GLN A 101 -4.73 4.26 -8.35
CA GLN A 101 -5.89 4.89 -7.71
C GLN A 101 -7.07 5.16 -8.65
N TYR A 102 -6.86 5.17 -9.98
CA TYR A 102 -7.92 5.36 -10.97
C TYR A 102 -8.25 4.10 -11.79
N THR A 103 -7.62 2.96 -11.48
CA THR A 103 -7.90 1.69 -12.18
C THR A 103 -9.33 1.20 -11.93
N ASN A 104 -9.98 1.64 -10.86
CA ASN A 104 -11.37 1.28 -10.55
C ASN A 104 -12.42 2.26 -11.10
N TYR A 105 -12.00 3.19 -11.96
CA TYR A 105 -12.90 4.07 -12.71
C TYR A 105 -13.08 3.57 -14.15
N SER A 106 -14.24 3.87 -14.75
CA SER A 106 -14.61 3.45 -16.11
C SER A 106 -15.15 4.63 -16.90
N HIS A 107 -14.38 5.16 -17.87
CA HIS A 107 -14.88 6.18 -18.79
C HIS A 107 -16.02 5.63 -19.65
N SER A 108 -15.97 4.34 -20.00
CA SER A 108 -17.02 3.71 -20.82
C SER A 108 -18.38 3.69 -20.13
N SER A 109 -18.41 3.81 -18.81
CA SER A 109 -19.65 3.90 -18.01
C SER A 109 -20.13 5.35 -17.82
N HIS A 110 -19.31 6.35 -18.14
CA HIS A 110 -19.59 7.78 -17.91
C HIS A 110 -19.65 8.59 -19.22
N GLN A 111 -19.92 7.94 -20.35
CA GLN A 111 -19.92 8.58 -21.68
C GLN A 111 -21.01 9.65 -21.88
N GLU A 112 -22.02 9.69 -20.99
CA GLU A 112 -23.11 10.68 -21.07
C GLU A 112 -22.73 12.05 -20.48
N PHE A 113 -21.59 12.14 -19.78
CA PHE A 113 -21.09 13.37 -19.16
C PHE A 113 -20.03 14.02 -20.06
N ASN A 114 -19.96 15.35 -20.01
CA ASN A 114 -18.87 16.06 -20.66
C ASN A 114 -17.59 15.97 -19.82
N CYS A 115 -16.43 16.02 -20.48
CA CYS A 115 -15.13 15.85 -19.82
C CYS A 115 -14.88 16.90 -18.74
N ASP A 116 -15.32 18.14 -18.97
CA ASP A 116 -15.14 19.30 -18.09
C ASP A 116 -15.97 19.24 -16.81
N GLU A 117 -17.02 18.41 -16.79
CA GLU A 117 -17.81 18.15 -15.58
C GLU A 117 -16.97 17.44 -14.49
N CYS A 118 -15.93 16.70 -14.88
CA CYS A 118 -15.02 16.03 -13.97
C CYS A 118 -13.63 16.68 -13.93
N HIS A 119 -13.05 16.98 -15.09
CA HIS A 119 -11.66 17.47 -15.22
C HIS A 119 -11.52 18.99 -15.10
N GLY A 120 -12.63 19.71 -14.91
CA GLY A 120 -12.65 21.17 -14.89
C GLY A 120 -12.49 21.79 -16.28
N SER A 121 -12.40 23.11 -16.34
CA SER A 121 -12.37 23.85 -17.61
C SER A 121 -10.97 23.83 -18.25
N VAL A 122 -10.70 22.77 -19.02
CA VAL A 122 -9.45 22.55 -19.77
C VAL A 122 -9.16 23.68 -20.78
N ALA A 123 -10.19 24.35 -21.27
CA ALA A 123 -10.07 25.51 -22.16
C ALA A 123 -9.42 26.74 -21.50
N THR A 124 -9.28 26.76 -20.17
CA THR A 124 -8.83 27.95 -19.42
C THR A 124 -7.71 27.67 -18.43
N SER A 125 -7.48 26.40 -18.10
CA SER A 125 -6.44 25.94 -17.18
C SER A 125 -6.06 24.51 -17.49
N ASP A 126 -4.98 24.03 -16.89
CA ASP A 126 -4.67 22.60 -16.95
C ASP A 126 -5.78 21.75 -16.33
N PRO A 127 -6.04 20.54 -16.88
CA PRO A 127 -7.04 19.62 -16.36
C PRO A 127 -6.68 19.17 -14.95
N VAL A 128 -7.70 19.04 -14.10
CA VAL A 128 -7.55 18.46 -12.77
C VAL A 128 -7.89 16.97 -12.79
N PHE A 129 -7.24 16.22 -11.92
CA PHE A 129 -7.70 14.87 -11.61
C PHE A 129 -8.83 14.97 -10.60
N PRO A 130 -10.02 14.39 -10.91
CA PRO A 130 -11.15 14.45 -10.00
C PRO A 130 -10.81 13.83 -8.64
N GLU A 131 -11.28 14.47 -7.57
CA GLU A 131 -11.26 13.93 -6.22
C GLU A 131 -12.59 13.23 -5.92
N SER A 132 -12.66 12.48 -4.82
CA SER A 132 -13.86 11.72 -4.46
C SER A 132 -15.11 12.59 -4.31
N GLU A 133 -14.95 13.84 -3.87
CA GLU A 133 -16.05 14.81 -3.77
C GLU A 133 -16.72 15.06 -5.13
N THR A 134 -15.94 15.13 -6.22
CA THR A 134 -16.47 15.29 -7.58
C THR A 134 -17.42 14.17 -7.94
N CYS A 135 -17.05 12.92 -7.61
CA CYS A 135 -17.89 11.75 -7.85
C CYS A 135 -19.22 11.85 -7.07
N LEU A 136 -19.14 12.28 -5.81
CA LEU A 136 -20.29 12.38 -4.93
C LEU A 136 -21.29 13.45 -5.36
N THR A 137 -20.88 14.50 -6.08
CA THR A 137 -21.81 15.53 -6.59
C THR A 137 -22.99 14.97 -7.41
N CYS A 138 -22.78 13.85 -8.11
CA CYS A 138 -23.84 13.11 -8.81
C CYS A 138 -24.25 11.81 -8.09
N HIS A 139 -23.31 11.13 -7.44
CA HIS A 139 -23.54 9.83 -6.82
C HIS A 139 -24.14 9.89 -5.40
N GLU A 140 -24.28 11.06 -4.78
CA GLU A 140 -24.87 11.27 -3.45
C GLU A 140 -26.31 10.76 -3.33
N HIS A 141 -27.11 10.91 -4.40
CA HIS A 141 -28.54 10.53 -4.42
C HIS A 141 -28.80 9.13 -5.00
N LEU A 142 -27.78 8.48 -5.55
CA LEU A 142 -27.92 7.18 -6.23
C LEU A 142 -27.85 6.00 -5.27
N GLU A 143 -27.72 6.25 -3.96
CA GLU A 143 -27.28 5.25 -2.99
C GLU A 143 -26.10 4.45 -3.58
N ALA A 144 -25.11 5.12 -4.19
CA ALA A 144 -23.92 4.49 -4.76
C ALA A 144 -22.99 3.94 -3.67
N THR A 145 -23.58 3.48 -2.57
CA THR A 145 -23.00 2.57 -1.62
C THR A 145 -22.83 1.23 -2.32
N PRO A 146 -21.60 0.75 -2.50
CA PRO A 146 -21.37 -0.61 -2.95
C PRO A 146 -22.17 -1.58 -2.10
N ASN A 147 -22.61 -2.71 -2.68
CA ASN A 147 -23.41 -3.70 -1.95
C ASN A 147 -22.77 -4.14 -0.62
N THR A 148 -21.43 -4.08 -0.52
CA THR A 148 -20.66 -4.36 0.70
C THR A 148 -21.08 -3.50 1.89
N HIS A 149 -21.45 -2.23 1.66
CA HIS A 149 -21.85 -1.28 2.71
C HIS A 149 -23.26 -1.56 3.25
N ARG A 150 -24.06 -2.34 2.52
CA ARG A 150 -25.42 -2.71 2.89
C ARG A 150 -25.47 -4.06 3.61
N LEU A 151 -24.34 -4.76 3.72
CA LEU A 151 -24.23 -6.01 4.44
C LEU A 151 -24.32 -5.75 5.95
N ALA A 152 -25.10 -6.57 6.65
CA ALA A 152 -25.20 -6.48 8.11
C ALA A 152 -23.83 -6.71 8.80
N SER A 153 -22.89 -7.38 8.12
CA SER A 153 -21.53 -7.64 8.58
C SER A 153 -20.51 -6.56 8.20
N TRP A 154 -20.92 -5.47 7.53
CA TRP A 154 -20.02 -4.38 7.14
C TRP A 154 -19.11 -3.92 8.29
N HIS A 155 -19.68 -3.73 9.49
CA HIS A 155 -18.93 -3.30 10.66
C HIS A 155 -17.84 -4.29 11.11
N SER A 156 -17.97 -5.58 10.81
CA SER A 156 -16.96 -6.60 11.15
C SER A 156 -16.00 -6.91 10.01
N ASP A 157 -16.41 -6.68 8.76
CA ASP A 157 -15.73 -7.23 7.59
C ASP A 157 -15.00 -6.17 6.77
N HIS A 158 -15.43 -4.90 6.83
CA HIS A 158 -14.87 -3.82 6.00
C HIS A 158 -13.37 -3.59 6.20
N GLY A 159 -12.83 -3.87 7.38
CA GLY A 159 -11.39 -3.75 7.64
C GLY A 159 -10.56 -4.78 6.88
N MET A 160 -11.06 -6.03 6.79
CA MET A 160 -10.40 -7.07 5.99
C MET A 160 -10.58 -6.78 4.50
N ASP A 161 -11.77 -6.33 4.10
CA ASP A 161 -12.04 -5.94 2.71
C ASP A 161 -11.14 -4.76 2.28
N ALA A 162 -10.97 -3.74 3.14
CA ALA A 162 -10.08 -2.61 2.89
C ALA A 162 -8.61 -3.02 2.86
N MET A 163 -8.17 -3.99 3.68
CA MET A 163 -6.80 -4.53 3.61
C MET A 163 -6.55 -5.33 2.32
N MET A 164 -7.55 -6.06 1.83
CA MET A 164 -7.40 -6.92 0.65
C MET A 164 -7.61 -6.15 -0.67
N SER A 165 -8.45 -5.12 -0.65
CA SER A 165 -8.90 -4.37 -1.81
C SER A 165 -8.92 -2.86 -1.54
N GLU A 166 -7.85 -2.32 -0.94
CA GLU A 166 -7.73 -0.89 -0.59
C GLU A 166 -8.08 0.04 -1.74
N SER A 167 -7.58 -0.29 -2.94
CA SER A 167 -7.82 0.48 -4.17
C SER A 167 -9.28 0.56 -4.59
N GLU A 168 -10.14 -0.40 -4.20
CA GLU A 168 -11.57 -0.39 -4.50
C GLU A 168 -12.32 0.58 -3.58
N CYS A 169 -11.85 0.72 -2.33
CA CYS A 169 -12.40 1.66 -1.36
C CYS A 169 -11.92 3.10 -1.61
N ALA A 170 -10.66 3.24 -2.06
CA ALA A 170 -10.00 4.53 -2.32
C ALA A 170 -10.62 5.33 -3.48
N VAL A 171 -11.53 4.71 -4.25
CA VAL A 171 -12.31 5.39 -5.30
C VAL A 171 -13.21 6.47 -4.71
N CYS A 172 -13.79 6.20 -3.54
CA CYS A 172 -14.72 7.11 -2.87
C CYS A 172 -14.19 7.64 -1.54
N HIS A 173 -13.34 6.87 -0.86
CA HIS A 173 -12.83 7.21 0.48
C HIS A 173 -11.38 7.70 0.42
N THR A 174 -11.08 8.72 1.22
CA THR A 174 -9.71 9.21 1.43
C THR A 174 -9.22 8.79 2.81
N GLN A 175 -7.92 8.98 3.11
CA GLN A 175 -7.38 8.68 4.45
C GLN A 175 -8.17 9.37 5.57
N SER A 176 -8.68 10.58 5.33
CA SER A 176 -9.52 11.28 6.32
C SER A 176 -10.84 10.56 6.59
N SER A 177 -11.41 9.83 5.61
CA SER A 177 -12.60 9.00 5.81
C SER A 177 -12.33 7.84 6.78
N CYS A 178 -11.17 7.21 6.66
CA CYS A 178 -10.71 6.20 7.60
C CYS A 178 -10.56 6.85 8.97
N ASP A 179 -9.81 7.93 9.02
CA ASP A 179 -9.48 8.64 10.23
C ASP A 179 -10.77 9.12 10.93
N GLU A 180 -11.82 9.61 10.26
CA GLU A 180 -13.04 10.10 10.94
C GLU A 180 -13.70 9.08 11.87
N CYS A 181 -13.65 7.79 11.52
CA CYS A 181 -14.08 6.69 12.40
C CYS A 181 -12.91 6.16 13.24
N HIS A 182 -11.70 6.17 12.68
CA HIS A 182 -10.49 5.63 13.29
C HIS A 182 -9.71 6.63 14.19
N GLN A 183 -10.18 7.86 14.38
CA GLN A 183 -9.54 8.93 15.17
C GLN A 183 -9.90 8.88 16.66
N GLY A 184 -10.66 7.88 17.12
CA GLY A 184 -11.11 7.74 18.51
C GLY A 184 -11.01 6.32 19.08
N GLU A 185 -11.57 6.11 20.28
CA GLU A 185 -11.61 4.84 21.05
C GLU A 185 -12.24 3.64 20.32
N ASN A 186 -12.66 3.82 19.06
CA ASN A 186 -13.32 2.81 18.23
C ASN A 186 -12.39 2.11 17.23
N VAL A 187 -11.11 2.51 17.18
CA VAL A 187 -10.07 1.59 16.72
C VAL A 187 -9.55 0.88 17.94
N LEU A 188 -9.02 -0.29 17.69
CA LEU A 188 -8.21 -1.15 18.52
C LEU A 188 -6.96 -0.47 19.12
N ALA A 189 -7.01 0.81 19.51
CA ALA A 189 -5.94 1.58 20.12
C ALA A 189 -5.46 1.03 21.47
N ASN A 190 -6.23 0.10 22.06
CA ASN A 190 -5.83 -0.65 23.26
C ASN A 190 -5.82 -2.18 23.04
N ALA A 191 -5.97 -2.67 21.80
CA ALA A 191 -5.71 -4.08 21.56
C ALA A 191 -4.18 -4.26 21.50
N PRO A 192 -3.59 -5.07 22.39
CA PRO A 192 -2.15 -5.30 22.37
C PRO A 192 -1.69 -6.01 21.08
N HIS A 193 -2.63 -6.56 20.30
CA HIS A 193 -2.41 -7.26 19.03
C HIS A 193 -3.41 -6.82 17.96
N PRO A 194 -3.05 -6.84 16.66
CA PRO A 194 -3.95 -6.47 15.57
C PRO A 194 -5.03 -7.56 15.28
N PRO A 195 -6.15 -7.25 14.60
CA PRO A 195 -7.25 -8.20 14.35
C PRO A 195 -6.85 -9.49 13.62
N GLU A 196 -5.88 -9.39 12.72
CA GLU A 196 -5.31 -10.48 11.96
C GLU A 196 -4.35 -11.36 12.77
N TRP A 197 -3.97 -10.97 13.99
CA TRP A 197 -3.07 -11.72 14.87
C TRP A 197 -3.52 -13.18 15.07
N ARG A 198 -4.83 -13.44 15.12
CA ARG A 198 -5.38 -14.80 15.22
C ARG A 198 -4.93 -15.73 14.06
N PHE A 199 -4.50 -15.17 12.94
CA PHE A 199 -4.04 -15.89 11.76
C PHE A 199 -2.51 -15.94 11.63
N SER A 200 -1.77 -15.02 12.25
CA SER A 200 -0.31 -14.92 12.13
C SER A 200 0.46 -15.36 13.38
N HIS A 201 -0.15 -15.35 14.57
CA HIS A 201 0.57 -15.60 15.82
C HIS A 201 1.17 -17.01 15.92
N GLY A 202 0.60 -17.99 15.20
CA GLY A 202 1.18 -19.33 15.10
C GLY A 202 2.54 -19.35 14.37
N LEU A 203 2.78 -18.41 13.44
CA LEU A 203 4.10 -18.26 12.81
C LEU A 203 5.08 -17.56 13.75
N GLU A 204 4.60 -16.62 14.58
CA GLU A 204 5.41 -15.91 15.56
C GLU A 204 5.90 -16.83 16.68
N THR A 205 5.04 -17.74 17.17
CA THR A 205 5.43 -18.74 18.17
C THR A 205 6.50 -19.69 17.67
N MET A 206 6.56 -20.00 16.36
CA MET A 206 7.61 -20.83 15.76
C MET A 206 9.03 -20.23 15.91
N TYR A 207 9.13 -18.91 16.10
CA TYR A 207 10.41 -18.22 16.30
C TYR A 207 10.73 -17.93 17.77
N GLY A 208 9.96 -18.49 18.71
CA GLY A 208 10.26 -18.42 20.15
C GLY A 208 10.04 -17.04 20.77
N GLN A 209 8.90 -16.41 20.49
CA GLN A 209 8.53 -15.12 21.09
C GLN A 209 8.05 -15.27 22.53
N GLU A 210 8.44 -14.33 23.40
CA GLU A 210 8.08 -14.34 24.83
C GLU A 210 6.74 -13.63 25.09
N CYS A 211 5.65 -14.27 24.66
CA CYS A 211 4.27 -13.81 24.92
C CYS A 211 3.98 -13.69 26.43
N LEU A 212 4.67 -14.49 27.24
CA LEU A 212 4.53 -14.54 28.69
C LEU A 212 5.02 -13.28 29.43
N THR A 213 5.63 -12.34 28.70
CA THR A 213 5.93 -11.00 29.22
C THR A 213 4.65 -10.24 29.60
N CYS A 214 3.55 -10.50 28.88
CA CYS A 214 2.27 -9.84 29.07
C CYS A 214 1.12 -10.82 29.38
N HIS A 215 1.18 -12.06 28.87
CA HIS A 215 0.19 -13.11 29.11
C HIS A 215 0.68 -14.02 30.23
N GLU A 216 0.15 -13.84 31.45
CA GLU A 216 0.77 -14.41 32.66
C GLU A 216 0.73 -15.95 32.72
N THR A 217 -0.18 -16.61 31.98
CA THR A 217 -0.36 -18.06 32.11
C THR A 217 -0.58 -18.77 30.76
N ARG A 218 -0.03 -19.98 30.63
CA ARG A 218 -0.27 -20.83 29.45
C ARG A 218 -1.73 -21.31 29.32
N ASP A 219 -2.52 -21.22 30.40
CA ASP A 219 -3.96 -21.49 30.38
C ASP A 219 -4.73 -20.53 29.44
N GLU A 220 -4.21 -19.33 29.23
CA GLU A 220 -4.77 -18.34 28.30
C GLU A 220 -4.67 -18.82 26.85
N CYS A 221 -3.53 -19.45 26.49
CA CYS A 221 -3.35 -20.09 25.19
C CYS A 221 -4.32 -21.28 25.01
N ILE A 222 -4.35 -22.16 26.02
CA ILE A 222 -5.13 -23.41 25.99
C ILE A 222 -6.64 -23.13 25.91
N THR A 223 -7.13 -22.05 26.51
CA THR A 223 -8.56 -21.69 26.49
C THR A 223 -9.11 -21.57 25.07
N CYS A 224 -8.36 -20.94 24.16
CA CYS A 224 -8.72 -20.87 22.74
C CYS A 224 -8.35 -22.16 22.00
N HIS A 225 -7.15 -22.68 22.24
CA HIS A 225 -6.60 -23.82 21.50
C HIS A 225 -7.20 -25.19 21.86
N ARG A 226 -8.07 -25.26 22.87
CA ARG A 226 -8.98 -26.40 23.07
C ARG A 226 -9.96 -26.58 21.92
N ALA A 227 -10.38 -25.50 21.28
CA ALA A 227 -11.33 -25.53 20.16
C ALA A 227 -10.62 -25.65 18.80
N VAL A 228 -9.39 -25.14 18.71
CA VAL A 228 -8.56 -25.17 17.50
C VAL A 228 -7.18 -25.64 17.87
N VAL A 229 -6.84 -26.83 17.42
CA VAL A 229 -5.55 -27.43 17.72
C VAL A 229 -4.47 -26.62 16.93
N PRO A 230 -3.44 -26.02 17.59
CA PRO A 230 -2.34 -25.22 16.99
C PRO A 230 -1.12 -25.98 16.40
N THR A 231 -0.93 -26.04 15.07
CA THR A 231 0.20 -26.80 14.48
C THR A 231 1.55 -26.42 15.13
N PRO A 232 2.38 -27.40 15.52
CA PRO A 232 2.46 -28.76 14.99
C PRO A 232 1.80 -29.80 15.91
N HIS A 233 0.56 -30.21 15.64
CA HIS A 233 0.05 -31.43 16.30
C HIS A 233 -0.81 -32.30 15.38
N ASP A 234 -0.51 -32.31 14.08
CA ASP A 234 -0.72 -33.56 13.36
C ASP A 234 0.44 -34.50 13.72
N LEU A 235 0.42 -34.99 14.97
CA LEU A 235 1.41 -35.91 15.51
C LEU A 235 1.09 -37.29 14.94
N GLY A 236 1.32 -37.45 13.64
CA GLY A 236 1.12 -38.69 12.92
C GLY A 236 1.82 -39.88 13.60
N PRO A 237 1.50 -41.11 13.19
CA PRO A 237 2.13 -42.29 13.77
C PRO A 237 3.65 -42.17 13.71
N ASN A 238 4.31 -42.43 14.85
CA ASN A 238 5.76 -42.34 15.04
C ASN A 238 6.36 -40.92 15.20
N PHE A 239 5.54 -39.88 15.43
CA PHE A 239 6.04 -38.55 15.80
C PHE A 239 6.99 -38.60 17.01
N ALA A 240 6.55 -39.20 18.11
CA ALA A 240 7.38 -39.48 19.28
C ALA A 240 7.35 -40.99 19.61
N ASN A 241 8.50 -41.58 19.92
CA ASN A 241 8.61 -42.99 20.33
C ASN A 241 9.82 -43.24 21.24
N THR A 242 9.84 -44.38 21.93
CA THR A 242 10.91 -44.76 22.87
C THR A 242 12.11 -45.47 22.22
N VAL A 243 12.04 -45.79 20.93
CA VAL A 243 13.11 -46.51 20.20
C VAL A 243 14.20 -45.55 19.74
N ASN A 244 13.81 -44.40 19.17
CA ASN A 244 14.73 -43.40 18.64
C ASN A 244 14.23 -41.95 18.80
N GLY A 245 13.14 -41.73 19.54
CA GLY A 245 12.55 -40.41 19.75
C GLY A 245 11.63 -39.92 18.63
N GLY A 246 11.59 -40.59 17.46
CA GLY A 246 10.69 -40.26 16.35
C GLY A 246 11.05 -38.97 15.60
N ALA A 247 10.12 -38.49 14.76
CA ALA A 247 10.27 -37.23 14.01
C ALA A 247 10.44 -36.00 14.92
N HIS A 248 9.90 -36.09 16.14
CA HIS A 248 10.05 -35.13 17.22
C HIS A 248 11.51 -34.74 17.49
N VAL A 249 12.48 -35.66 17.34
CA VAL A 249 13.89 -35.37 17.63
C VAL A 249 14.47 -34.30 16.71
N ASP A 250 14.12 -34.32 15.43
CA ASP A 250 14.66 -33.37 14.47
C ASP A 250 13.92 -32.03 14.52
N GLU A 251 12.63 -32.05 14.82
CA GLU A 251 11.84 -30.85 15.06
C GLU A 251 12.26 -30.12 16.34
N ALA A 252 12.44 -30.86 17.45
CA ALA A 252 12.90 -30.28 18.72
C ALA A 252 14.29 -29.64 18.60
N LYS A 253 15.21 -30.18 17.78
CA LYS A 253 16.52 -29.54 17.56
C LYS A 253 16.43 -28.18 16.86
N GLY A 254 15.45 -28.01 15.98
CA GLY A 254 15.26 -26.77 15.21
C GLY A 254 14.36 -25.75 15.91
N PHE A 255 13.39 -26.22 16.69
CA PHE A 255 12.24 -25.42 17.11
C PHE A 255 11.82 -25.66 18.57
N ILE A 256 12.75 -26.04 19.47
CA ILE A 256 12.43 -26.29 20.89
C ILE A 256 11.66 -25.15 21.56
N LEU A 257 11.95 -23.90 21.19
CA LEU A 257 11.28 -22.72 21.76
C LEU A 257 9.80 -22.66 21.38
N ALA A 258 9.42 -23.12 20.19
CA ALA A 258 8.03 -23.17 19.75
C ALA A 258 7.22 -24.16 20.60
N CYS A 259 7.84 -25.29 20.98
CA CYS A 259 7.24 -26.26 21.88
C CYS A 259 7.06 -25.64 23.29
N LEU A 260 8.06 -24.91 23.77
CA LEU A 260 8.07 -24.26 25.10
C LEU A 260 7.09 -23.08 25.23
N SER A 261 6.65 -22.51 24.10
CA SER A 261 5.59 -21.50 24.07
C SER A 261 4.26 -22.05 24.56
N CYS A 262 3.99 -23.35 24.40
CA CYS A 262 2.73 -23.98 24.78
C CYS A 262 2.87 -25.07 25.85
N HIS A 263 3.99 -25.79 25.85
CA HIS A 263 4.30 -26.86 26.80
C HIS A 263 5.37 -26.43 27.79
N ASP A 264 5.33 -26.95 29.01
CA ASP A 264 6.31 -26.62 30.05
C ASP A 264 7.17 -27.84 30.41
N ILE A 265 8.50 -27.67 30.43
CA ILE A 265 9.43 -28.73 30.85
C ILE A 265 9.63 -28.70 32.37
N GLU A 266 9.39 -27.58 33.05
CA GLU A 266 9.62 -27.44 34.49
C GLU A 266 8.43 -27.87 35.36
N ASN A 267 7.22 -27.94 34.80
CA ASN A 267 5.97 -28.19 35.54
C ASN A 267 5.29 -29.55 35.21
N ASP A 268 6.07 -30.60 34.99
CA ASP A 268 5.57 -31.98 34.72
C ASP A 268 4.53 -32.04 33.57
N ASP A 269 4.74 -31.32 32.46
CA ASP A 269 3.85 -31.47 31.29
C ASP A 269 3.84 -32.95 30.88
N PRO A 270 2.66 -33.62 30.88
CA PRO A 270 2.56 -35.05 30.58
C PRO A 270 3.08 -35.43 29.20
N THR A 271 3.24 -34.46 28.30
CA THR A 271 3.80 -34.61 26.95
C THR A 271 5.31 -34.84 27.01
N CYS A 272 6.00 -34.13 27.90
CA CYS A 272 7.47 -34.11 28.01
C CYS A 272 7.97 -35.07 29.10
N ALA A 273 7.35 -35.05 30.28
CA ALA A 273 7.76 -35.80 31.47
C ALA A 273 7.83 -37.32 31.23
N ARG A 274 6.99 -37.84 30.32
CA ARG A 274 6.99 -39.27 29.97
C ARG A 274 8.31 -39.81 29.42
N CYS A 275 9.16 -38.93 28.87
CA CYS A 275 10.38 -39.32 28.18
C CYS A 275 11.62 -38.52 28.60
N HIS A 276 11.47 -37.37 29.27
CA HIS A 276 12.54 -36.39 29.52
C HIS A 276 12.81 -36.06 31.00
N ASP A 277 12.29 -36.87 31.93
CA ASP A 277 12.65 -36.84 33.36
C ASP A 277 14.14 -37.17 33.62
#